data_AF-A0A9N9YN28-F1
#
_entry.id   AF-A0A9N9YN28-F1
#
_cell.length_a   1.000
_cell.length_b   1.000
_cell.length_c   1.000
_cell.angle_alpha   90.00
_cell.angle_beta   90.00
_cell.angle_gamma   90.00
#
_symmetry.space_group_name_H-M   'P 1'
#
loop_
_entity.id
_entity.type
_entity.pdbx_description
1 polymer ?
#
loop_
_entity_poly.entity_id
_entity_poly.type
_entity_poly.pdbx_seq_one_letter_code
_entity_poly.pdbx_strand_id
1 'polypeptide(L)'
;METKKSWQELLSQYHIIETFQTSNSAQELSDWLSNLPNHLYKFVLSLIRQILGTLADTGFSPDGTQFLVAWPYNGVVNRCFHIPLSSYNTWAPILADSDDCATFAYMTNACLQSGAMTCRGPNPNWDNRLYMLKTAVLCPASTGAWSLRHERTYFFHKLDNSLYWVKAQREGTQSGVPASLVRLVSARSIPHDIRQRLIFKEERKKEKRLREKDLASVPAEVVELL
;
A
#
# COMPACT_ATOMS: atom_id res chain seq x y z
N MET A 1 -22.41 9.64 23.72
CA MET A 1 -23.68 9.98 23.02
C MET A 1 -23.41 10.92 21.85
N GLU A 2 -22.58 11.94 22.03
CA GLU A 2 -22.19 12.94 21.03
C GLU A 2 -21.41 12.36 19.83
N THR A 3 -20.45 11.46 20.07
CA THR A 3 -19.67 10.79 19.02
C THR A 3 -20.52 9.95 18.06
N LYS A 4 -21.55 9.25 18.59
CA LYS A 4 -22.48 8.46 17.78
C LYS A 4 -23.34 9.37 16.89
N LYS A 5 -23.71 10.55 17.37
CA LYS A 5 -24.49 11.54 16.61
C LYS A 5 -23.65 12.13 15.48
N SER A 6 -22.44 12.60 15.77
CA SER A 6 -21.52 13.13 14.74
C SER A 6 -21.18 12.10 13.67
N TRP A 7 -20.98 10.83 14.04
CA TRP A 7 -20.76 9.76 13.07
C TRP A 7 -21.98 9.52 12.16
N GLN A 8 -23.20 9.50 12.72
CA GLN A 8 -24.42 9.32 11.93
C GLN A 8 -24.67 10.49 10.99
N GLU A 9 -24.37 11.71 11.42
CA GLU A 9 -24.45 12.92 10.57
C GLU A 9 -23.46 12.85 9.40
N LEU A 10 -22.20 12.46 9.67
CA LEU A 10 -21.19 12.26 8.64
C LEU A 10 -21.57 11.18 7.63
N LEU A 11 -22.19 10.08 8.08
CA LEU A 11 -22.66 9.01 7.20
C LEU A 11 -23.84 9.44 6.33
N SER A 12 -24.85 10.07 6.93
CA SER A 12 -26.13 10.34 6.26
C SER A 12 -26.14 11.61 5.43
N GLN A 13 -25.41 12.65 5.84
CA GLN A 13 -25.47 13.98 5.20
C GLN A 13 -24.21 14.32 4.42
N TYR A 14 -23.06 13.84 4.88
CA TYR A 14 -21.76 14.20 4.29
C TYR A 14 -21.10 13.05 3.53
N HIS A 15 -21.73 11.87 3.50
CA HIS A 15 -21.28 10.69 2.73
C HIS A 15 -19.78 10.42 2.93
N ILE A 16 -19.34 10.39 4.20
CA ILE A 16 -17.91 10.31 4.54
C ILE A 16 -17.23 9.09 3.93
N ILE A 17 -17.89 7.93 3.88
CA ILE A 17 -17.29 6.70 3.35
C ILE A 17 -17.06 6.85 1.85
N GLU A 18 -18.10 7.26 1.12
CA GLU A 18 -18.03 7.45 -0.33
C GLU A 18 -16.99 8.50 -0.68
N THR A 19 -16.99 9.64 0.02
CA THR A 19 -16.02 10.72 -0.19
C THR A 19 -14.59 10.20 -0.07
N PHE A 20 -14.24 9.53 1.03
CA PHE A 20 -12.89 8.98 1.21
C PHE A 20 -12.53 7.88 0.19
N GLN A 21 -13.50 7.17 -0.36
CA GLN A 21 -13.28 6.12 -1.37
C GLN A 21 -13.12 6.67 -2.78
N THR A 22 -13.80 7.77 -3.12
CA THR A 22 -13.87 8.30 -4.49
C THR A 22 -13.03 9.55 -4.72
N SER A 23 -12.51 10.20 -3.66
CA SER A 23 -11.61 11.35 -3.82
C SER A 23 -10.38 10.97 -4.63
N ASN A 24 -10.13 11.72 -5.70
CA ASN A 24 -9.02 11.45 -6.63
C ASN A 24 -7.75 12.23 -6.28
N SER A 25 -7.83 13.16 -5.32
CA SER A 25 -6.69 13.94 -4.85
C SER A 25 -6.78 14.35 -3.39
N ALA A 26 -5.62 14.62 -2.79
CA ALA A 26 -5.52 15.21 -1.45
C ALA A 26 -6.21 16.59 -1.37
N GLN A 27 -6.22 17.36 -2.47
CA GLN A 27 -6.87 18.66 -2.52
C GLN A 27 -8.39 18.54 -2.41
N GLU A 28 -9.00 17.63 -3.18
CA GLU A 28 -10.46 17.38 -3.10
C GLU A 28 -10.89 16.99 -1.68
N LEU A 29 -10.11 16.12 -1.03
CA LEU A 29 -10.39 15.71 0.34
C LEU A 29 -10.19 16.86 1.34
N SER A 30 -9.15 17.68 1.13
CA SER A 30 -8.89 18.88 1.94
C SER A 30 -10.01 19.91 1.81
N ASP A 31 -10.52 20.14 0.61
CA ASP A 31 -11.62 21.06 0.35
C ASP A 31 -12.92 20.56 1.00
N TRP A 32 -13.21 19.26 0.87
CA TRP A 32 -14.34 18.64 1.55
C TRP A 32 -14.24 18.77 3.08
N LEU A 33 -13.07 18.48 3.66
CA LEU A 33 -12.82 18.65 5.10
C LEU A 33 -13.06 20.09 5.54
N SER A 34 -12.60 21.06 4.75
CA SER A 34 -12.72 22.49 5.06
C SER A 34 -14.17 22.99 5.01
N ASN A 35 -15.04 22.31 4.26
CA ASN A 35 -16.46 22.62 4.16
C ASN A 35 -17.33 22.00 5.27
N LEU A 36 -16.75 21.14 6.12
CA LEU A 36 -17.47 20.56 7.25
C LEU A 36 -17.71 21.61 8.35
N PRO A 37 -18.85 21.54 9.06
CA PRO A 37 -19.03 22.22 10.33
C PRO A 37 -17.85 21.93 11.27
N ASN A 38 -17.36 22.94 11.99
CA ASN A 38 -16.15 22.86 12.82
C ASN A 38 -16.14 21.65 13.78
N HIS A 39 -17.29 21.28 14.34
CA HIS A 39 -17.40 20.13 15.24
C HIS A 39 -17.21 18.79 14.51
N LEU A 40 -17.74 18.64 13.29
CA LEU A 40 -17.54 17.48 12.43
C LEU A 40 -16.11 17.42 11.91
N TYR A 41 -15.55 18.55 11.47
CA TYR A 41 -14.15 18.63 11.07
C TYR A 41 -13.21 18.12 12.17
N LYS A 42 -13.36 18.63 13.40
CA LYS A 42 -12.58 18.19 14.56
C LYS A 42 -12.78 16.70 14.86
N PHE A 43 -14.02 16.22 14.78
CA PHE A 43 -14.34 14.82 14.98
C PHE A 43 -13.66 13.93 13.92
N VAL A 44 -13.72 14.29 12.64
CA VAL A 44 -13.05 13.57 11.55
C VAL A 44 -11.54 13.54 11.75
N LEU A 45 -10.91 14.67 12.09
CA LEU A 45 -9.48 14.70 12.39
C LEU A 45 -9.11 13.81 13.58
N SER A 46 -9.94 13.81 14.63
CA SER A 46 -9.73 12.92 15.77
C SER A 46 -9.82 11.45 15.38
N LEU A 47 -10.79 11.10 14.52
CA LEU A 47 -10.96 9.75 14.00
C LEU A 47 -9.75 9.32 13.17
N ILE A 48 -9.29 10.16 12.24
CA ILE A 48 -8.10 9.89 11.41
C ILE A 48 -6.88 9.66 12.31
N ARG A 49 -6.61 10.56 13.26
CA ARG A 49 -5.48 10.41 14.19
C ARG A 49 -5.56 9.14 15.01
N GLN A 50 -6.76 8.77 15.46
CA GLN A 50 -6.96 7.55 16.23
C GLN A 50 -6.73 6.30 15.37
N ILE A 51 -7.20 6.28 14.13
CA ILE A 51 -6.96 5.18 13.19
C ILE A 51 -5.47 5.05 12.91
N LEU A 52 -4.81 6.14 12.53
CA LEU A 52 -3.36 6.14 12.24
C LEU A 52 -2.54 5.74 13.46
N GLY A 53 -2.86 6.29 14.65
CA GLY A 53 -2.16 5.94 15.88
C GLY A 53 -2.38 4.48 16.30
N THR A 54 -3.57 3.93 16.05
CA THR A 54 -3.88 2.52 16.31
C THR A 54 -3.10 1.59 15.39
N LEU A 55 -2.95 1.98 14.13
CA LEU A 55 -2.29 1.17 13.11
C LEU A 55 -0.78 1.45 13.01
N ALA A 56 -0.24 2.42 13.75
CA ALA A 56 1.14 2.89 13.64
C ALA A 56 2.19 1.77 13.74
N ASP A 57 1.93 0.75 14.55
CA ASP A 57 2.84 -0.39 14.76
C ASP A 57 2.51 -1.61 13.87
N THR A 58 1.61 -1.44 12.89
CA THR A 58 1.27 -2.47 11.90
C THR A 58 2.11 -2.28 10.63
N GLY A 59 2.08 -3.26 9.73
CA GLY A 59 2.92 -3.26 8.54
C GLY A 59 4.21 -4.05 8.78
N PHE A 60 5.34 -3.58 8.25
CA PHE A 60 6.61 -4.30 8.38
C PHE A 60 7.31 -3.97 9.68
N SER A 61 7.76 -5.01 10.39
CA SER A 61 8.60 -4.80 11.56
C SER A 61 9.89 -4.07 11.18
N PRO A 62 10.47 -3.22 12.06
CA PRO A 62 11.70 -2.49 11.76
C PRO A 62 12.90 -3.37 11.39
N ASP A 63 12.95 -4.60 11.90
CA ASP A 63 13.98 -5.60 11.56
C ASP A 63 13.68 -6.32 10.22
N GLY A 64 12.51 -6.10 9.64
CA GLY A 64 12.04 -6.67 8.39
C GLY A 64 11.94 -8.20 8.43
N THR A 65 11.64 -8.78 9.60
CA THR A 65 11.45 -10.23 9.78
C THR A 65 9.98 -10.63 9.85
N GLN A 66 9.10 -9.68 10.17
CA GLN A 66 7.68 -9.91 10.40
C GLN A 66 6.82 -8.86 9.69
N PHE A 67 5.62 -9.29 9.33
CA PHE A 67 4.54 -8.42 8.90
C PHE A 67 3.42 -8.47 9.96
N LEU A 68 3.19 -7.36 10.64
CA LEU A 68 2.22 -7.19 11.70
C LEU A 68 0.89 -6.74 11.11
N VAL A 69 -0.17 -7.53 11.31
CA VAL A 69 -1.52 -7.21 10.85
C VAL A 69 -2.43 -7.01 12.04
N ALA A 70 -2.98 -5.80 12.21
CA ALA A 70 -3.96 -5.54 13.26
C ALA A 70 -5.21 -6.40 13.06
N TRP A 71 -5.77 -6.88 14.16
CA TRP A 71 -7.08 -7.52 14.23
C TRP A 71 -7.98 -6.71 15.17
N PRO A 72 -8.60 -5.62 14.67
CA PRO A 72 -9.65 -4.95 15.40
C PRO A 72 -10.85 -5.88 15.59
N TYR A 73 -11.22 -6.18 16.84
CA TYR A 73 -12.39 -7.01 17.15
C TYR A 73 -13.08 -6.54 18.43
N ASN A 74 -14.40 -6.33 18.38
CA ASN A 74 -15.22 -5.88 19.51
C ASN A 74 -14.65 -4.66 20.26
N GLY A 75 -14.14 -3.67 19.51
CA GLY A 75 -13.55 -2.46 20.08
C GLY A 75 -12.13 -2.64 20.65
N VAL A 76 -11.60 -3.86 20.64
CA VAL A 76 -10.19 -4.14 20.95
C VAL A 76 -9.39 -3.97 19.67
N VAL A 77 -8.52 -2.97 19.63
CA VAL A 77 -7.79 -2.57 18.41
C VAL A 77 -6.29 -2.86 18.46
N ASN A 78 -5.78 -3.33 19.61
CA ASN A 78 -4.36 -3.60 19.86
C ASN A 78 -3.96 -5.08 19.70
N ARG A 79 -4.83 -5.91 19.12
CA ARG A 79 -4.49 -7.30 18.78
C ARG A 79 -3.83 -7.31 17.42
N CYS A 80 -2.71 -8.00 17.28
CA CYS A 80 -2.01 -8.15 16.01
C CYS A 80 -1.65 -9.61 15.74
N PHE A 81 -1.61 -9.97 14.47
CA PHE A 81 -0.97 -11.19 14.00
C PHE A 81 0.43 -10.90 13.52
N HIS A 82 1.37 -11.73 13.94
CA HIS A 82 2.73 -11.71 13.45
C HIS A 82 2.85 -12.74 12.33
N ILE A 83 3.05 -12.26 11.11
CA ILE A 83 3.25 -13.12 9.94
C ILE A 83 4.76 -13.16 9.65
N PRO A 84 5.44 -14.31 9.82
CA PRO A 84 6.86 -14.42 9.50
C PRO A 84 7.12 -14.20 8.01
N LEU A 85 8.18 -13.46 7.72
CA LEU A 85 8.69 -13.34 6.35
C LEU A 85 9.62 -14.52 6.05
N SER A 86 9.34 -15.21 4.96
CA SER A 86 9.98 -16.44 4.50
C SER A 86 10.23 -16.39 2.99
N SER A 87 10.70 -17.50 2.41
CA SER A 87 10.90 -17.64 0.96
C SER A 87 9.63 -17.46 0.13
N TYR A 88 8.44 -17.69 0.72
CA TYR A 88 7.16 -17.66 -0.01
C TYR A 88 6.53 -16.27 -0.12
N ASN A 89 6.99 -15.29 0.66
CA ASN A 89 6.49 -13.91 0.65
C ASN A 89 7.65 -12.92 0.48
N THR A 90 8.61 -13.28 -0.37
CA THR A 90 9.77 -12.45 -0.65
C THR A 90 9.41 -11.12 -1.31
N TRP A 91 8.26 -10.99 -1.97
CA TRP A 91 7.74 -9.73 -2.48
C TRP A 91 7.30 -8.77 -1.35
N ALA A 92 6.91 -9.29 -0.18
CA ALA A 92 6.23 -8.52 0.86
C ALA A 92 7.00 -7.25 1.27
N PRO A 93 8.32 -7.26 1.50
CA PRO A 93 9.07 -6.05 1.86
C PRO A 93 9.03 -4.91 0.83
N ILE A 94 8.60 -5.16 -0.41
CA ILE A 94 8.33 -4.09 -1.40
C ILE A 94 7.17 -3.19 -0.94
N LEU A 95 6.33 -3.65 -0.03
CA LEU A 95 5.26 -2.86 0.58
C LEU A 95 5.68 -2.21 1.90
N ALA A 96 6.96 -2.24 2.28
CA ALA A 96 7.41 -1.47 3.43
C ALA A 96 7.31 0.03 3.15
N ASP A 97 7.35 0.84 4.21
CA ASP A 97 7.27 2.28 4.12
C ASP A 97 8.34 2.87 3.18
N SER A 98 7.94 3.87 2.42
CA SER A 98 8.79 4.63 1.51
C SER A 98 8.67 6.13 1.81
N ASP A 99 9.48 6.95 1.14
CA ASP A 99 9.39 8.41 1.25
C ASP A 99 8.00 8.97 0.90
N ASP A 100 7.18 8.19 0.18
CA ASP A 100 5.89 8.59 -0.38
C ASP A 100 4.70 7.89 0.28
N CYS A 101 4.94 6.85 1.09
CA CYS A 101 3.88 5.97 1.56
C CYS A 101 4.21 5.39 2.93
N ALA A 102 3.23 5.44 3.83
CA ALA A 102 3.19 4.65 5.06
C ALA A 102 2.23 3.48 4.85
N THR A 103 2.67 2.28 5.22
CA THR A 103 1.91 1.05 5.03
C THR A 103 1.34 0.55 6.34
N PHE A 104 0.01 0.47 6.38
CA PHE A 104 -0.72 -0.08 7.50
C PHE A 104 -1.40 -1.39 7.09
N ALA A 105 -1.51 -2.33 8.01
CA ALA A 105 -2.16 -3.61 7.74
C ALA A 105 -3.16 -3.94 8.83
N TYR A 106 -4.40 -4.24 8.42
CA TYR A 106 -5.44 -4.73 9.30
C TYR A 106 -6.24 -5.83 8.61
N MET A 107 -6.88 -6.69 9.41
CA MET A 107 -7.84 -7.66 8.91
C MET A 107 -9.21 -7.42 9.51
N THR A 108 -10.22 -7.79 8.74
CA THR A 108 -11.62 -7.76 9.18
C THR A 108 -12.12 -9.18 9.38
N ASN A 109 -13.14 -9.34 10.21
CA ASN A 109 -13.85 -10.61 10.37
C ASN A 109 -14.91 -10.84 9.27
N ALA A 110 -14.89 -10.05 8.18
CA ALA A 110 -15.86 -10.17 7.10
C ALA A 110 -15.68 -11.48 6.32
N CYS A 111 -14.43 -11.88 6.08
CA CYS A 111 -14.11 -13.21 5.60
C CYS A 111 -12.67 -13.62 5.93
N LEU A 112 -12.50 -14.88 6.36
CA LEU A 112 -11.22 -15.58 6.35
C LEU A 112 -11.30 -16.77 5.39
N GLN A 113 -10.42 -16.77 4.38
CA GLN A 113 -10.28 -17.87 3.44
C GLN A 113 -9.01 -18.66 3.74
N SER A 114 -9.09 -19.98 3.70
CA SER A 114 -7.92 -20.88 3.77
C SER A 114 -8.04 -21.95 2.69
N GLY A 115 -6.96 -22.68 2.38
CA GLY A 115 -6.91 -23.59 1.22
C GLY A 115 -8.10 -24.56 1.10
N ALA A 116 -8.68 -25.01 2.22
CA ALA A 116 -9.85 -25.88 2.24
C ALA A 116 -11.18 -25.16 2.53
N MET A 117 -11.15 -23.91 2.99
CA MET A 117 -12.34 -23.15 3.40
C MET A 117 -12.45 -21.85 2.64
N THR A 118 -13.44 -21.76 1.78
CA THR A 118 -13.74 -20.55 1.01
C THR A 118 -14.61 -19.57 1.78
N CYS A 119 -14.53 -18.28 1.42
CA CYS A 119 -15.43 -17.26 1.93
C CYS A 119 -16.89 -17.62 1.65
N ARG A 120 -17.74 -17.53 2.67
CA ARG A 120 -19.19 -17.69 2.54
C ARG A 120 -19.87 -16.41 3.01
N GLY A 121 -20.31 -15.58 2.06
CA GLY A 121 -20.96 -14.30 2.34
C GLY A 121 -21.63 -13.73 1.08
N PRO A 122 -22.42 -12.65 1.21
CA PRO A 122 -23.20 -12.07 0.11
C PRO A 122 -22.35 -11.55 -1.07
N ASN A 123 -21.04 -11.37 -0.88
CA ASN A 123 -20.06 -11.18 -1.93
C ASN A 123 -19.10 -12.40 -1.99
N PRO A 124 -19.49 -13.51 -2.62
CA PRO A 124 -18.67 -14.72 -2.73
C PRO A 124 -17.54 -14.62 -3.75
N ASN A 125 -17.49 -13.53 -4.55
CA ASN A 125 -16.46 -13.29 -5.57
C ASN A 125 -15.14 -12.76 -4.98
N TRP A 126 -14.82 -13.13 -3.74
CA TRP A 126 -13.46 -12.96 -3.23
C TRP A 126 -12.69 -14.13 -3.80
N ASP A 127 -12.07 -13.89 -4.96
CA ASP A 127 -11.36 -14.93 -5.67
C ASP A 127 -10.29 -15.52 -4.75
N ASN A 128 -10.07 -16.83 -4.89
CA ASN A 128 -9.44 -17.68 -3.88
C ASN A 128 -7.93 -17.42 -3.70
N ARG A 129 -7.44 -16.35 -4.31
CA ARG A 129 -6.12 -15.75 -4.18
C ARG A 129 -6.41 -14.32 -3.76
N LEU A 130 -5.82 -13.85 -2.65
CA LEU A 130 -5.40 -12.45 -2.62
C LEU A 130 -4.57 -12.31 -3.89
N TYR A 131 -5.16 -11.83 -4.99
CA TYR A 131 -4.42 -11.47 -6.17
C TYR A 131 -3.50 -10.37 -5.67
N MET A 132 -2.29 -10.79 -5.30
CA MET A 132 -1.06 -10.11 -5.61
C MET A 132 -1.20 -8.61 -5.36
N LEU A 133 -0.92 -8.18 -4.13
CA LEU A 133 -1.15 -6.80 -3.68
C LEU A 133 -0.86 -5.81 -4.80
N LYS A 134 -1.94 -5.21 -5.30
CA LYS A 134 -1.87 -4.28 -6.43
C LYS A 134 -1.45 -2.95 -5.90
N THR A 135 -0.44 -2.38 -6.52
CA THR A 135 -0.03 -1.00 -6.25
C THR A 135 0.10 -0.26 -7.57
N ALA A 136 0.06 1.06 -7.52
CA ALA A 136 0.32 1.89 -8.68
C ALA A 136 1.74 2.45 -8.56
N VAL A 137 2.56 2.18 -9.57
CA VAL A 137 3.94 2.66 -9.61
C VAL A 137 4.13 3.69 -10.70
N LEU A 138 5.03 4.62 -10.45
CA LEU A 138 5.53 5.56 -11.46
C LEU A 138 7.06 5.57 -11.49
N CYS A 139 7.63 5.98 -12.62
CA CYS A 139 9.05 6.27 -12.76
C CYS A 139 9.25 7.78 -12.88
N PRO A 140 9.73 8.49 -11.83
CA PRO A 140 9.76 9.97 -11.82
C PRO A 140 10.60 10.60 -12.92
N ALA A 141 11.64 9.90 -13.36
CA ALA A 141 12.52 10.36 -14.43
C ALA A 141 11.93 10.21 -15.84
N SER A 142 10.75 9.60 -15.98
CA SER A 142 10.10 9.42 -17.28
C SER A 142 9.19 10.61 -17.58
N THR A 143 9.47 11.31 -18.67
CA THR A 143 8.64 12.41 -19.18
C THR A 143 7.63 11.87 -20.21
N GLY A 144 6.33 12.09 -19.98
CA GLY A 144 5.25 11.72 -20.91
C GLY A 144 4.49 10.42 -20.57
N ALA A 145 3.85 9.82 -21.58
CA ALA A 145 3.12 8.55 -21.45
C ALA A 145 4.11 7.40 -21.18
N TRP A 146 4.25 7.03 -19.91
CA TRP A 146 5.19 6.03 -19.45
C TRP A 146 4.50 4.70 -19.14
N SER A 147 5.19 3.59 -19.41
CA SER A 147 4.80 2.24 -19.01
C SER A 147 6.02 1.36 -18.73
N LEU A 148 5.81 0.32 -17.93
CA LEU A 148 6.78 -0.71 -17.65
C LEU A 148 7.06 -1.52 -18.91
N ARG A 149 8.34 -1.64 -19.25
CA ARG A 149 8.80 -2.43 -20.39
C ARG A 149 8.99 -3.88 -19.94
N HIS A 150 8.44 -4.81 -20.71
CA HIS A 150 8.62 -6.24 -20.48
C HIS A 150 10.11 -6.59 -20.38
N GLU A 151 10.44 -7.48 -19.43
CA GLU A 151 11.77 -7.98 -19.13
C GLU A 151 12.79 -6.92 -18.65
N ARG A 152 12.34 -5.68 -18.42
CA ARG A 152 13.20 -4.61 -17.93
C ARG A 152 13.26 -4.60 -16.41
N THR A 153 14.47 -4.36 -15.90
CA THR A 153 14.73 -4.22 -14.46
C THR A 153 14.53 -2.78 -13.99
N TYR A 154 13.84 -2.65 -12.86
CA TYR A 154 13.60 -1.43 -12.11
C TYR A 154 13.97 -1.63 -10.65
N PHE A 155 13.93 -0.58 -9.84
CA PHE A 155 14.19 -0.71 -8.40
C PHE A 155 13.29 0.17 -7.53
N PHE A 156 13.00 -0.32 -6.32
CA PHE A 156 12.41 0.46 -5.22
C PHE A 156 13.49 0.85 -4.22
N HIS A 157 13.30 2.00 -3.58
CA HIS A 157 14.08 2.46 -2.44
C HIS A 157 13.13 2.72 -1.26
N LYS A 158 13.45 2.13 -0.10
CA LYS A 158 12.63 2.19 1.11
C LYS A 158 13.32 2.97 2.23
N LEU A 159 12.56 3.37 3.25
CA LEU A 159 13.04 4.22 4.35
C LEU A 159 14.19 3.59 5.16
N ASP A 160 14.28 2.27 5.20
CA ASP A 160 15.38 1.52 5.84
C ASP A 160 16.67 1.48 4.99
N ASN A 161 16.76 2.32 3.94
CA ASN A 161 17.81 2.31 2.91
C ASN A 161 17.95 0.95 2.19
N SER A 162 16.90 0.14 2.16
CA SER A 162 16.91 -1.10 1.39
C SER A 162 16.57 -0.85 -0.07
N LEU A 163 17.22 -1.64 -0.94
CA LEU A 163 16.97 -1.66 -2.37
C LEU A 163 16.34 -2.98 -2.76
N TYR A 164 15.29 -2.89 -3.57
CA TYR A 164 14.64 -4.04 -4.17
C TYR A 164 14.67 -3.89 -5.67
N TRP A 165 15.41 -4.76 -6.36
CA TRP A 165 15.31 -4.86 -7.80
C TRP A 165 14.12 -5.72 -8.16
N VAL A 166 13.38 -5.25 -9.17
CA VAL A 166 12.21 -5.96 -9.69
C VAL A 166 12.33 -6.05 -11.20
N LYS A 167 11.89 -7.17 -11.75
CA LYS A 167 11.77 -7.38 -13.18
C LYS A 167 10.31 -7.27 -13.57
N ALA A 168 10.01 -6.38 -14.52
CA ALA A 168 8.66 -6.26 -15.05
C ALA A 168 8.38 -7.40 -16.04
N GLN A 169 7.35 -8.18 -15.77
CA GLN A 169 6.81 -9.21 -16.65
C GLN A 169 5.44 -8.77 -17.15
N ARG A 170 5.13 -9.14 -18.39
CA ARG A 170 3.84 -8.88 -19.03
C ARG A 170 3.43 -10.17 -19.70
N GLU A 171 2.31 -10.73 -19.27
CA GLU A 171 1.71 -11.88 -19.93
C GLU A 171 0.84 -11.36 -21.08
N GLY A 172 1.41 -11.35 -22.29
CA GLY A 172 0.72 -11.00 -23.53
C GLY A 172 0.81 -9.53 -23.97
N THR A 173 0.40 -9.28 -25.22
CA THR A 173 0.34 -7.96 -25.89
C THR A 173 -1.00 -7.23 -25.69
N GLN A 174 -1.89 -7.76 -24.85
CA GLN A 174 -3.21 -7.17 -24.64
C GLN A 174 -3.12 -5.94 -23.72
N SER A 175 -3.59 -4.80 -24.24
CA SER A 175 -3.77 -3.58 -23.45
C SER A 175 -4.79 -3.81 -22.34
N GLY A 176 -4.36 -3.69 -21.08
CA GLY A 176 -5.24 -3.77 -19.92
C GLY A 176 -4.82 -4.77 -18.84
N VAL A 177 -3.88 -5.68 -19.14
CA VAL A 177 -3.33 -6.59 -18.12
C VAL A 177 -2.23 -5.86 -17.32
N PRO A 178 -2.34 -5.79 -15.97
CA PRO A 178 -1.30 -5.24 -15.11
C PRO A 178 0.06 -5.91 -15.35
N ALA A 179 1.15 -5.16 -15.30
CA ALA A 179 2.48 -5.76 -15.33
C ALA A 179 2.78 -6.43 -13.97
N SER A 180 3.34 -7.63 -14.00
CA SER A 180 3.79 -8.31 -12.80
C SER A 180 5.23 -7.90 -12.47
N LEU A 181 5.53 -7.59 -11.22
CA LEU A 181 6.87 -7.25 -10.75
C LEU A 181 7.42 -8.43 -9.96
N VAL A 182 8.40 -9.11 -10.53
CA VAL A 182 9.07 -10.23 -9.86
C VAL A 182 10.30 -9.71 -9.15
N ARG A 183 10.40 -9.97 -7.84
CA ARG A 183 11.59 -9.60 -7.06
C ARG A 183 12.83 -10.33 -7.57
N LEU A 184 13.86 -9.57 -7.93
CA LEU A 184 15.20 -10.08 -8.14
C LEU A 184 15.93 -10.09 -6.80
N VAL A 185 16.67 -11.18 -6.54
CA VAL A 185 17.42 -11.52 -5.31
C VAL A 185 17.68 -10.34 -4.36
N SER A 186 17.31 -10.52 -3.09
CA SER A 186 17.47 -9.52 -2.04
C SER A 186 18.89 -8.95 -1.96
N ALA A 187 19.02 -7.63 -2.04
CA ALA A 187 20.26 -6.90 -1.78
C ALA A 187 20.84 -7.14 -0.38
N ARG A 188 20.08 -7.74 0.54
CA ARG A 188 20.52 -8.02 1.92
C ARG A 188 21.67 -9.01 1.99
N SER A 189 21.90 -9.84 0.97
CA SER A 189 23.08 -10.72 0.88
C SER A 189 24.36 -9.99 0.44
N ILE A 190 24.25 -8.73 -0.01
CA ILE A 190 25.37 -7.91 -0.47
C ILE A 190 25.96 -7.16 0.74
N PRO A 191 27.29 -7.19 0.94
CA PRO A 191 27.95 -6.43 2.01
C PRO A 191 27.57 -4.96 2.02
N HIS A 192 27.44 -4.38 3.22
CA HIS A 192 26.93 -3.03 3.44
C HIS A 192 27.61 -1.96 2.56
N ASP A 193 28.94 -1.97 2.48
CA ASP A 193 29.70 -0.96 1.75
C ASP A 193 29.49 -1.04 0.23
N ILE A 194 29.32 -2.26 -0.29
CA ILE A 194 28.98 -2.50 -1.69
C ILE A 194 27.55 -2.05 -1.94
N ARG A 195 26.63 -2.36 -1.02
CA ARG A 195 25.23 -1.94 -1.09
C ARG A 195 25.11 -0.41 -1.13
N GLN A 196 25.81 0.31 -0.25
CA GLN A 196 25.83 1.78 -0.27
C GLN A 196 26.34 2.33 -1.60
N ARG A 197 27.44 1.77 -2.15
CA ARG A 197 27.95 2.18 -3.46
C ARG A 197 26.96 1.92 -4.60
N LEU A 198 26.23 0.80 -4.54
CA LEU A 198 25.17 0.49 -5.50
C LEU A 198 23.99 1.45 -5.38
N ILE A 199 23.56 1.80 -4.15
CA ILE A 199 22.55 2.84 -3.88
C ILE A 199 22.98 4.15 -4.53
N PHE A 200 24.15 4.67 -4.19
CA PHE A 200 24.65 5.93 -4.77
C PHE A 200 24.73 5.88 -6.30
N LYS A 201 25.12 4.74 -6.88
CA LYS A 201 25.21 4.57 -8.33
C LYS A 201 23.84 4.53 -9.01
N GLU A 202 22.86 3.87 -8.41
CA GLU A 202 21.50 3.74 -8.96
C GLU A 202 20.66 5.00 -8.70
N GLU A 203 20.80 5.63 -7.54
CA GLU A 203 20.20 6.94 -7.25
C GLU A 203 20.69 8.02 -8.20
N ARG A 204 21.97 7.98 -8.62
CA ARG A 204 22.49 8.87 -9.66
C ARG A 204 21.82 8.66 -11.01
N LYS A 205 21.35 7.44 -11.30
CA LYS A 205 20.73 7.15 -12.59
C LYS A 205 19.29 7.65 -12.65
N LYS A 206 18.51 7.65 -11.56
CA LYS A 206 17.07 8.04 -11.41
C LYS A 206 16.06 7.46 -12.42
N GLU A 207 16.48 7.10 -13.62
CA GLU A 207 15.75 6.62 -14.80
C GLU A 207 15.02 5.28 -14.61
N LYS A 208 15.28 4.57 -13.51
CA LYS A 208 14.71 3.24 -13.24
C LYS A 208 14.15 3.09 -11.82
N ARG A 209 14.11 4.17 -11.04
CA ARG A 209 13.52 4.17 -9.71
C ARG A 209 12.00 4.15 -9.85
N LEU A 210 11.35 3.14 -9.28
CA LEU A 210 9.92 3.13 -9.08
C LEU A 210 9.59 3.79 -7.75
N ARG A 211 8.48 4.53 -7.73
CA ARG A 211 7.87 5.06 -6.51
C ARG A 211 6.40 4.65 -6.49
N GLU A 212 5.90 4.33 -5.30
CA GLU A 212 4.47 4.22 -5.06
C GLU A 212 3.82 5.59 -5.25
N LYS A 213 2.68 5.65 -5.93
CA LYS A 213 2.05 6.91 -6.33
C LYS A 213 1.04 7.44 -5.30
N ASP A 214 1.03 8.76 -5.11
CA ASP A 214 -0.15 9.56 -4.69
C ASP A 214 -1.02 9.90 -5.93
N LEU A 215 -2.28 9.47 -5.93
CA LEU A 215 -3.11 9.18 -7.12
C LEU A 215 -3.37 10.36 -8.08
N ALA A 216 -3.04 11.60 -7.75
CA ALA A 216 -3.60 12.77 -8.45
C ALA A 216 -2.87 13.28 -9.71
N SER A 217 -1.53 13.15 -9.86
CA SER A 217 -0.81 14.10 -10.76
C SER A 217 0.03 13.53 -11.91
N VAL A 218 0.30 12.22 -11.98
CA VAL A 218 1.22 11.64 -12.99
C VAL A 218 0.68 10.31 -13.54
N PRO A 219 0.87 9.96 -14.83
CA PRO A 219 0.57 8.61 -15.32
C PRO A 219 1.32 7.54 -14.50
N ALA A 220 0.57 6.64 -13.89
CA ALA A 220 1.09 5.48 -13.18
C ALA A 220 0.50 4.21 -13.75
N GLU A 221 1.23 3.12 -13.55
CA GLU A 221 0.82 1.80 -14.00
C GLU A 221 0.46 0.94 -12.79
N VAL A 222 -0.70 0.29 -12.87
CA VAL A 222 -1.10 -0.73 -11.89
C VAL A 222 -0.22 -1.96 -12.10
N VAL A 223 0.40 -2.40 -11.02
CA VAL A 223 1.29 -3.55 -11.00
C VAL A 223 0.88 -4.57 -9.97
N GLU A 224 1.37 -5.76 -10.21
CA GLU A 224 1.03 -6.98 -9.53
C GLU A 224 2.35 -7.53 -8.92
N LEU A 225 2.48 -7.57 -7.59
CA LEU A 225 3.74 -7.96 -6.90
C LEU A 225 3.89 -9.49 -6.71
N LEU A 226 4.87 -10.11 -7.37
CA LEU A 226 5.18 -11.55 -7.33
C LEU A 226 6.47 -11.90 -6.58
#